data_AF-A0A430SAZ3-F1
#
_entry.id   AF-A0A430SAZ3-F1
#
_cell.length_a   1.000
_cell.length_b   1.000
_cell.length_c   1.000
_cell.angle_alpha   90.00
_cell.angle_beta   90.00
_cell.angle_gamma   90.00
#
_symmetry.space_group_name_H-M   'P 1'
#
loop_
_entity.id
_entity.type
_entity.pdbx_description
1 polymer ?
#
loop_
_entity_poly.entity_id
_entity_poly.type
_entity_poly.pdbx_seq_one_letter_code
_entity_poly.pdbx_strand_id
1 'polypeptide(L)'
;MKEVFRFLGALLLGLLLVGGTAILGLLLLLQGEETLARELLRLVQTKVPVLLFVGSLFALVLGALLYPVFLGYLAVTRALGQEAGVILSNPGHRLRPRGPLELQTLARLINRLAQEKEALEREVAARVAEAKALLEEERKKLALLIAHLPQGVVLANPRGQVLLYNLAARELLGEGLGVGKSLLGLLDRGLWVHALNLPKARFLTQGPRGALWLQVVPLEGEKGHLVLLEGAKEEGALDGRLLHRLRDKLAGLKALVEVLGLEVQSPHLQSLLRTARATAEELSQLIASWKPKAQAAEVLAEDLLSLLAQTLEREVGITPGFSLEEEAKGLLVLADTYVLARGLAEALQEVEEAFLEGRREDGFLHLTLTLQEGRGIRLPPLLEEAAGRSGGSAWGEASRLHLLLPAREAPRLPTQE
;
A
#
# COMPACT_ATOMS: atom_id res chain seq x y z
N MET A 1 -55.92 -44.01 -5.65
CA MET A 1 -55.21 -44.51 -4.43
C MET A 1 -56.16 -44.90 -3.29
N LYS A 2 -57.13 -44.06 -2.88
CA LYS A 2 -58.11 -44.43 -1.83
C LYS A 2 -58.92 -45.71 -2.13
N GLU A 3 -59.28 -45.94 -3.39
CA GLU A 3 -60.00 -47.16 -3.80
C GLU A 3 -59.13 -48.42 -3.74
N VAL A 4 -57.85 -48.32 -4.14
CA VAL A 4 -56.89 -49.43 -4.05
C VAL A 4 -56.65 -49.81 -2.59
N PHE A 5 -56.52 -48.84 -1.68
CA PHE A 5 -56.39 -49.12 -0.24
C PHE A 5 -57.66 -49.71 0.39
N ARG A 6 -58.85 -49.29 -0.07
CA ARG A 6 -60.13 -49.89 0.37
C ARG A 6 -60.29 -51.32 -0.15
N PHE A 7 -59.86 -51.58 -1.38
CA PHE A 7 -59.85 -52.91 -1.97
C PHE A 7 -58.83 -53.82 -1.29
N LEU A 8 -57.61 -53.32 -1.01
CA LEU A 8 -56.58 -54.03 -0.26
C LEU A 8 -57.06 -54.36 1.17
N GLY A 9 -57.71 -53.39 1.83
CA GLY A 9 -58.27 -53.55 3.16
C GLY A 9 -59.38 -54.59 3.20
N ALA A 10 -60.34 -54.54 2.26
CA ALA A 10 -61.41 -55.53 2.15
C ALA A 10 -60.87 -56.94 1.84
N LEU A 11 -59.82 -57.03 1.02
CA LEU A 11 -59.18 -58.29 0.67
C LEU A 11 -58.37 -58.86 1.83
N LEU A 12 -57.60 -58.04 2.57
CA LEU A 12 -56.91 -58.43 3.81
C LEU A 12 -57.91 -58.89 4.87
N LEU A 13 -59.07 -58.25 4.96
CA LEU A 13 -60.14 -58.62 5.88
C LEU A 13 -60.76 -59.97 5.48
N GLY A 14 -60.98 -60.20 4.18
CA GLY A 14 -61.38 -61.51 3.65
C GLY A 14 -60.31 -62.58 3.88
N LEU A 15 -59.03 -62.21 3.75
CA LEU A 15 -57.88 -63.08 3.99
C LEU A 15 -57.76 -63.47 5.48
N LEU A 16 -57.96 -62.51 6.37
CA LEU A 16 -58.02 -62.71 7.83
C LEU A 16 -59.23 -63.55 8.21
N LEU A 17 -60.36 -63.39 7.53
CA LEU A 17 -61.54 -64.22 7.76
C LEU A 17 -61.27 -65.67 7.35
N VAL A 18 -60.72 -65.91 6.16
CA VAL A 18 -60.41 -67.26 5.67
C VAL A 18 -59.31 -67.91 6.50
N GLY A 19 -58.21 -67.21 6.77
CA GLY A 19 -57.14 -67.69 7.64
C GLY A 19 -57.60 -67.92 9.07
N GLY A 20 -58.43 -67.01 9.59
CA GLY A 20 -59.08 -67.12 10.90
C GLY A 20 -60.00 -68.34 10.98
N THR A 21 -60.81 -68.61 9.96
CA THR A 21 -61.66 -69.81 9.92
C THR A 21 -60.84 -71.10 9.84
N ALA A 22 -59.72 -71.10 9.13
CA ALA A 22 -58.82 -72.25 9.08
C ALA A 22 -58.12 -72.51 10.42
N ILE A 23 -57.68 -71.45 11.11
CA ILE A 23 -57.08 -71.52 12.45
C ILE A 23 -58.12 -71.92 13.50
N LEU A 24 -59.33 -71.35 13.45
CA LEU A 24 -60.43 -71.70 14.35
C LEU A 24 -60.85 -73.16 14.15
N GLY A 25 -60.90 -73.63 12.90
CA GLY A 25 -61.13 -75.03 12.56
C GLY A 25 -60.05 -75.96 13.11
N LEU A 26 -58.78 -75.53 13.08
CA LEU A 26 -57.65 -76.26 13.66
C LEU A 26 -57.68 -76.27 15.21
N LEU A 27 -58.09 -75.16 15.84
CA LEU A 27 -58.21 -75.04 17.30
C LEU A 27 -59.40 -75.81 17.85
N LEU A 28 -60.54 -75.82 17.16
CA LEU A 28 -61.69 -76.66 17.48
C LEU A 28 -61.34 -78.16 17.36
N LEU A 29 -60.46 -78.51 16.40
CA LEU A 29 -59.90 -79.85 16.24
C LEU A 29 -59.03 -80.30 17.43
N LEU A 30 -58.33 -79.36 18.08
CA LEU A 30 -57.49 -79.62 19.25
C LEU A 30 -58.31 -79.78 20.54
N GLN A 31 -59.58 -79.37 20.55
CA GLN A 31 -60.45 -79.40 21.73
C GLN A 31 -61.48 -80.55 21.77
N GLY A 32 -61.73 -81.27 20.67
CA GLY A 32 -62.84 -82.24 20.59
C GLY A 32 -62.47 -83.64 20.07
N GLU A 33 -62.58 -84.63 20.96
CA GLU A 33 -62.72 -86.09 20.76
C GLU A 33 -61.66 -86.87 19.94
N GLU A 34 -61.02 -87.86 20.58
CA GLU A 34 -59.97 -88.73 20.00
C GLU A 34 -60.38 -89.56 18.77
N THR A 35 -61.66 -89.60 18.43
CA THR A 35 -62.22 -90.31 17.27
C THR A 35 -62.05 -89.51 15.97
N LEU A 36 -62.11 -88.18 16.01
CA LEU A 36 -61.95 -87.30 14.84
C LEU A 36 -60.48 -87.05 14.46
N ALA A 37 -59.57 -87.12 15.43
CA ALA A 37 -58.13 -86.91 15.22
C ALA A 37 -57.48 -88.00 14.34
N ARG A 38 -57.95 -89.26 14.44
CA ARG A 38 -57.39 -90.40 13.67
C ARG A 38 -57.85 -90.41 12.21
N GLU A 39 -59.09 -90.00 11.93
CA GLU A 39 -59.58 -89.86 10.56
C GLU A 39 -58.94 -88.67 9.84
N LEU A 40 -58.68 -87.58 10.56
CA LEU A 40 -58.01 -86.41 10.01
C LEU A 40 -56.50 -86.58 9.82
N LEU A 41 -55.79 -87.35 10.64
CA LEU A 41 -54.38 -87.69 10.37
C LEU A 41 -54.22 -88.45 9.04
N ARG A 42 -55.20 -89.29 8.67
CA ARG A 42 -55.26 -89.93 7.35
C ARG A 42 -55.60 -88.93 6.24
N LEU A 43 -56.53 -87.99 6.46
CA LEU A 43 -56.82 -86.93 5.48
C LEU A 43 -55.63 -85.96 5.29
N VAL A 44 -54.95 -85.57 6.38
CA VAL A 44 -53.77 -84.71 6.34
C VAL A 44 -52.65 -85.42 5.59
N GLN A 45 -52.30 -86.66 5.93
CA GLN A 45 -51.27 -87.42 5.15
C GLN A 45 -51.62 -87.54 3.66
N THR A 46 -52.91 -87.68 3.32
CA THR A 46 -53.36 -87.78 1.91
C THR A 46 -53.48 -86.42 1.21
N LYS A 47 -53.63 -85.32 1.96
CA LYS A 47 -53.90 -83.96 1.44
C LYS A 47 -52.81 -82.93 1.78
N VAL A 48 -51.71 -83.31 2.44
CA VAL A 48 -50.52 -82.47 2.68
C VAL A 48 -50.11 -81.69 1.42
N PRO A 49 -49.97 -82.33 0.23
CA PRO A 49 -49.58 -81.59 -0.97
C PRO A 49 -50.60 -80.52 -1.37
N VAL A 50 -51.90 -80.75 -1.13
CA VAL A 50 -52.96 -79.76 -1.41
C VAL A 50 -52.89 -78.59 -0.42
N LEU A 51 -52.66 -78.87 0.86
CA LEU A 51 -52.55 -77.83 1.89
C LEU A 51 -51.31 -76.95 1.65
N LEU A 52 -50.18 -77.57 1.31
CA LEU A 52 -48.96 -76.86 0.91
C LEU A 52 -49.15 -76.05 -0.37
N PHE A 53 -49.87 -76.59 -1.37
CA PHE A 53 -50.19 -75.88 -2.60
C PHE A 53 -51.07 -74.66 -2.34
N VAL A 54 -52.13 -74.79 -1.54
CA VAL A 54 -53.00 -73.68 -1.17
C VAL A 54 -52.26 -72.64 -0.33
N GLY A 55 -51.45 -73.07 0.64
CA GLY A 55 -50.61 -72.17 1.44
C GLY A 55 -49.55 -71.44 0.61
N SER A 56 -48.96 -72.11 -0.37
CA SER A 56 -47.99 -71.51 -1.30
C SER A 56 -48.67 -70.52 -2.26
N LEU A 57 -49.83 -70.87 -2.82
CA LEU A 57 -50.63 -69.98 -3.66
C LEU A 57 -51.02 -68.71 -2.88
N PHE A 58 -51.40 -68.89 -1.62
CA PHE A 58 -51.72 -67.79 -0.71
C PHE A 58 -50.51 -66.88 -0.46
N ALA A 59 -49.35 -67.45 -0.14
CA ALA A 59 -48.12 -66.69 0.05
C ALA A 59 -47.69 -65.96 -1.24
N LEU A 60 -47.89 -66.58 -2.40
CA LEU A 60 -47.61 -65.99 -3.71
C LEU A 60 -48.51 -64.79 -4.00
N VAL A 61 -49.82 -64.94 -3.78
CA VAL A 61 -50.80 -63.85 -3.96
C VAL A 61 -50.51 -62.71 -2.98
N LEU A 62 -50.21 -63.02 -1.72
CA LEU A 62 -49.86 -62.02 -0.72
C LEU A 62 -48.55 -61.29 -1.07
N GLY A 63 -47.53 -62.03 -1.51
CA GLY A 63 -46.26 -61.48 -1.97
C GLY A 63 -46.43 -60.57 -3.19
N ALA A 64 -47.17 -61.02 -4.20
CA ALA A 64 -47.47 -60.25 -5.41
C ALA A 64 -48.25 -58.97 -5.11
N LEU A 65 -49.12 -59.00 -4.09
CA LEU A 65 -49.93 -57.86 -3.69
C LEU A 65 -49.14 -56.82 -2.86
N LEU A 66 -48.22 -57.27 -1.99
CA LEU A 66 -47.37 -56.39 -1.19
C LEU A 66 -46.20 -55.80 -1.98
N TYR A 67 -45.71 -56.52 -3.00
CA TYR A 67 -44.60 -56.10 -3.85
C TYR A 67 -44.73 -54.68 -4.45
N PRO A 68 -45.86 -54.28 -5.09
CA PRO A 68 -46.01 -52.92 -5.64
C PRO A 68 -46.05 -51.83 -4.55
N VAL A 69 -46.58 -52.12 -3.35
CA VAL A 69 -46.61 -51.17 -2.23
C VAL A 69 -45.18 -50.92 -1.73
N PHE A 70 -44.38 -51.98 -1.61
CA PHE A 70 -42.99 -51.90 -1.19
C PHE A 70 -42.11 -51.14 -2.21
N LEU A 71 -42.29 -51.42 -3.51
CA LEU A 71 -41.63 -50.69 -4.59
C LEU A 71 -42.04 -49.22 -4.63
N GLY A 72 -43.33 -48.91 -4.42
CA GLY A 72 -43.82 -47.54 -4.36
C GLY A 72 -43.20 -46.74 -3.22
N TYR A 73 -43.03 -47.36 -2.04
CA TYR A 73 -42.35 -46.74 -0.91
C TYR A 73 -40.89 -46.42 -1.25
N LEU A 74 -40.14 -47.39 -1.77
CA LEU A 74 -38.73 -47.23 -2.16
C LEU A 74 -38.53 -46.18 -3.27
N ALA A 75 -39.44 -46.14 -4.25
CA ALA A 75 -39.39 -45.16 -5.33
C ALA A 75 -39.57 -43.73 -4.80
N VAL A 76 -40.52 -43.51 -3.88
CA VAL A 76 -40.74 -42.20 -3.27
C VAL A 76 -39.56 -41.81 -2.37
N THR A 77 -38.97 -42.73 -1.62
CA THR A 77 -37.77 -42.42 -0.81
C THR A 77 -36.56 -42.05 -1.68
N ARG A 78 -36.33 -42.78 -2.78
CA ARG A 78 -35.25 -42.46 -3.74
C ARG A 78 -35.48 -41.11 -4.40
N ALA A 79 -36.70 -40.81 -4.84
CA ALA A 79 -37.05 -39.51 -5.41
C ALA A 79 -36.82 -38.37 -4.40
N LEU A 80 -37.20 -38.58 -3.13
CA LEU A 80 -36.96 -37.60 -2.05
C LEU A 80 -35.47 -37.35 -1.83
N GLY A 81 -34.64 -38.41 -1.86
CA GLY A 81 -33.18 -38.30 -1.74
C GLY A 81 -32.55 -37.57 -2.92
N GLN A 82 -32.99 -37.86 -4.15
CA GLN A 82 -32.52 -37.16 -5.35
C GLN A 82 -32.91 -35.69 -5.36
N GLU A 83 -34.18 -35.36 -5.07
CA GLU A 83 -34.65 -33.97 -4.99
C GLU A 83 -33.98 -33.20 -3.83
N ALA A 84 -33.69 -33.87 -2.70
CA ALA A 84 -32.91 -33.27 -1.62
C ALA A 84 -31.47 -32.96 -2.02
N GLY A 85 -30.86 -33.80 -2.88
CA GLY A 85 -29.56 -33.52 -3.50
C GLY A 85 -29.58 -32.26 -4.37
N VAL A 86 -30.69 -31.98 -5.06
CA VAL A 86 -30.85 -30.77 -5.87
C VAL A 86 -30.89 -29.50 -5.01
N ILE A 87 -31.44 -29.55 -3.79
CA ILE A 87 -31.47 -28.41 -2.86
C ILE A 87 -30.04 -27.97 -2.45
N LEU A 88 -29.08 -28.89 -2.40
CA LEU A 88 -27.69 -28.55 -2.10
C LEU A 88 -27.06 -27.68 -3.20
N SER A 89 -27.45 -27.89 -4.45
CA SER A 89 -26.93 -27.15 -5.61
C SER A 89 -27.80 -25.94 -6.00
N ASN A 90 -29.08 -25.97 -5.64
CA ASN A 90 -30.03 -24.88 -5.87
C ASN A 90 -30.86 -24.61 -4.60
N PRO A 91 -30.42 -23.65 -3.75
CA PRO A 91 -31.06 -23.34 -2.47
C PRO A 91 -32.53 -22.90 -2.59
N GLY A 92 -32.93 -22.38 -3.76
CA GLY A 92 -34.31 -21.95 -4.02
C GLY A 92 -35.27 -23.11 -4.34
N HIS A 93 -34.75 -24.33 -4.54
CA HIS A 93 -35.59 -25.49 -4.83
C HIS A 93 -36.37 -25.93 -3.57
N ARG A 94 -37.60 -26.43 -3.76
CA ARG A 94 -38.48 -26.89 -2.68
C ARG A 94 -39.06 -28.25 -3.02
N LEU A 95 -38.99 -29.17 -2.07
CA LEU A 95 -39.56 -30.51 -2.19
C LEU A 95 -41.08 -30.45 -2.18
N ARG A 96 -41.73 -31.23 -3.05
CA ARG A 96 -43.17 -31.43 -3.00
C ARG A 96 -43.49 -32.58 -2.04
N PRO A 97 -44.26 -32.37 -0.96
CA PRO A 97 -44.61 -33.45 -0.05
C PRO A 97 -45.49 -34.48 -0.77
N ARG A 98 -44.93 -35.66 -1.04
CA ARG A 98 -45.61 -36.81 -1.66
C ARG A 98 -45.32 -38.08 -0.85
N GLY A 99 -46.26 -39.01 -0.84
CA GLY A 99 -46.13 -40.31 -0.16
C GLY A 99 -46.74 -40.35 1.24
N PRO A 100 -46.35 -41.32 2.07
CA PRO A 100 -46.82 -41.51 3.46
C PRO A 100 -46.58 -40.29 4.35
N LEU A 101 -47.31 -40.21 5.47
CA LEU A 101 -47.28 -39.08 6.41
C LEU A 101 -45.86 -38.82 6.96
N GLU A 102 -45.04 -39.86 7.17
CA GLU A 102 -43.66 -39.68 7.63
C GLU A 102 -42.81 -38.94 6.58
N LEU A 103 -42.90 -39.36 5.30
CA LEU A 103 -42.13 -38.75 4.21
C LEU A 103 -42.58 -37.32 3.91
N GLN A 104 -43.87 -37.01 4.03
CA GLN A 104 -44.36 -35.63 3.91
C GLN A 104 -43.86 -34.74 5.04
N THR A 105 -43.70 -35.30 6.25
CA THR A 105 -43.17 -34.56 7.40
C THR A 105 -41.68 -34.30 7.23
N LEU A 106 -40.93 -35.29 6.75
CA LEU A 106 -39.52 -35.12 6.41
C LEU A 106 -39.30 -34.09 5.31
N ALA A 107 -40.09 -34.12 4.23
CA ALA A 107 -40.04 -33.12 3.16
C ALA A 107 -40.27 -31.68 3.68
N ARG A 108 -41.21 -31.52 4.62
CA ARG A 108 -41.48 -30.21 5.26
C ARG A 108 -40.31 -29.74 6.12
N LEU A 109 -39.68 -30.62 6.89
CA LEU A 109 -38.50 -30.29 7.69
C LEU A 109 -37.31 -29.89 6.79
N ILE A 110 -37.06 -30.64 5.71
CA ILE A 110 -36.01 -30.31 4.74
C ILE A 110 -36.27 -28.94 4.10
N ASN A 111 -37.51 -28.65 3.70
CA ASN A 111 -37.87 -27.34 3.15
C ASN A 111 -37.66 -26.20 4.16
N ARG A 112 -37.96 -26.41 5.44
CA ARG A 112 -37.70 -25.42 6.49
C ARG A 112 -36.21 -25.17 6.67
N LEU A 113 -35.40 -26.22 6.71
CA LEU A 113 -33.94 -26.12 6.80
C LEU A 113 -33.35 -25.40 5.58
N ALA A 114 -33.87 -25.69 4.38
CA ALA A 114 -33.47 -24.99 3.16
C ALA A 114 -33.79 -23.48 3.24
N GLN A 115 -34.95 -23.12 3.79
CA GLN A 115 -35.34 -21.73 3.97
C GLN A 115 -34.46 -21.00 5.00
N GLU A 116 -34.14 -21.64 6.13
CA GLU A 116 -33.25 -21.08 7.15
C GLU A 116 -31.83 -20.90 6.59
N LYS A 117 -31.32 -21.88 5.84
CA LYS A 117 -30.02 -21.78 5.15
C LYS A 117 -30.00 -20.64 4.13
N GLU A 118 -31.02 -20.53 3.28
CA GLU A 118 -31.11 -19.46 2.26
C GLU A 118 -31.19 -18.07 2.91
N ALA A 119 -31.91 -17.94 4.04
CA ALA A 119 -31.94 -16.69 4.79
C ALA A 119 -30.57 -16.31 5.35
N LEU A 120 -29.84 -17.26 5.94
CA LEU A 120 -28.48 -17.06 6.45
C LEU A 120 -27.50 -16.69 5.33
N GLU A 121 -27.56 -17.36 4.17
CA GLU A 121 -26.71 -17.04 3.02
C GLU A 121 -26.95 -15.60 2.53
N ARG A 122 -28.21 -15.16 2.48
CA ARG A 122 -28.55 -13.78 2.11
C ARG A 122 -28.08 -12.76 3.16
N GLU A 123 -28.20 -13.07 4.44
CA GLU A 123 -27.71 -12.20 5.52
C GLU A 123 -26.19 -12.07 5.47
N VAL A 124 -25.46 -13.17 5.30
CA VAL A 124 -24.01 -13.15 5.13
C VAL A 124 -23.63 -12.35 3.89
N ALA A 125 -24.32 -12.56 2.76
CA ALA A 125 -24.07 -11.79 1.53
C ALA A 125 -24.30 -10.28 1.73
N ALA A 126 -25.37 -9.90 2.46
CA ALA A 126 -25.66 -8.51 2.79
C ALA A 126 -24.57 -7.90 3.70
N ARG A 127 -24.18 -8.60 4.77
CA ARG A 127 -23.10 -8.15 5.66
C ARG A 127 -21.77 -8.00 4.93
N VAL A 128 -21.44 -8.91 4.01
CA VAL A 128 -20.24 -8.82 3.17
C VAL A 128 -20.33 -7.62 2.23
N ALA A 129 -21.50 -7.35 1.64
CA ALA A 129 -21.68 -6.20 0.77
C ALA A 129 -21.56 -4.87 1.55
N GLU A 130 -22.14 -4.77 2.74
CA GLU A 130 -22.02 -3.62 3.63
C GLU A 130 -20.57 -3.40 4.06
N ALA A 131 -19.87 -4.45 4.52
CA ALA A 131 -18.46 -4.36 4.90
C ALA A 131 -17.57 -3.92 3.74
N LYS A 132 -17.82 -4.42 2.52
CA LYS A 132 -17.12 -3.97 1.31
C LYS A 132 -17.39 -2.51 0.99
N ALA A 133 -18.63 -2.05 1.13
CA ALA A 133 -18.99 -0.65 0.90
C ALA A 133 -18.28 0.29 1.88
N LEU A 134 -18.27 -0.04 3.18
CA LEU A 134 -17.54 0.72 4.20
C LEU A 134 -16.04 0.78 3.90
N LEU A 135 -15.43 -0.35 3.53
CA LEU A 135 -14.01 -0.41 3.18
C LEU A 135 -13.68 0.47 1.96
N GLU A 136 -14.53 0.45 0.92
CA GLU A 136 -14.34 1.31 -0.26
C GLU A 136 -14.50 2.80 0.08
N GLU A 137 -15.42 3.16 1.00
CA GLU A 137 -15.53 4.54 1.49
C GLU A 137 -14.26 4.98 2.25
N GLU A 138 -13.74 4.16 3.16
CA GLU A 138 -12.50 4.44 3.89
C GLU A 138 -11.32 4.55 2.93
N ARG A 139 -11.19 3.62 1.98
CA ARG A 139 -10.16 3.67 0.94
C ARG A 139 -10.25 4.94 0.11
N LYS A 140 -11.46 5.36 -0.26
CA LYS A 140 -11.68 6.61 -1.00
C LYS A 140 -11.29 7.84 -0.17
N LYS A 141 -11.65 7.87 1.13
CA LYS A 141 -11.23 8.93 2.06
C LYS A 141 -9.71 8.99 2.18
N LEU A 142 -9.04 7.85 2.35
CA LEU A 142 -7.58 7.77 2.42
C LEU A 142 -6.91 8.23 1.12
N ALA A 143 -7.42 7.80 -0.04
CA ALA A 143 -6.89 8.25 -1.33
C ALA A 143 -7.02 9.77 -1.51
N LEU A 144 -8.15 10.35 -1.08
CA LEU A 144 -8.34 11.80 -1.09
C LEU A 144 -7.36 12.50 -0.14
N LEU A 145 -7.18 12.02 1.09
CA LEU A 145 -6.23 12.61 2.04
C LEU A 145 -4.80 12.58 1.49
N ILE A 146 -4.37 11.44 0.92
CA ILE A 146 -3.03 11.28 0.33
C ILE A 146 -2.84 12.20 -0.89
N ALA A 147 -3.89 12.41 -1.68
CA ALA A 147 -3.84 13.29 -2.84
C ALA A 147 -3.68 14.77 -2.47
N HIS A 148 -4.18 15.20 -1.30
CA HIS A 148 -4.08 16.60 -0.83
C HIS A 148 -2.83 16.88 0.01
N LEU A 149 -1.98 15.88 0.28
CA LEU A 149 -0.73 16.11 0.99
C LEU A 149 0.20 17.00 0.16
N PRO A 150 0.82 18.04 0.76
CA PRO A 150 1.77 18.92 0.07
C PRO A 150 3.08 18.21 -0.27
N GLN A 151 3.36 17.10 0.41
CA GLN A 151 4.52 16.24 0.18
C GLN A 151 4.17 15.17 -0.85
N GLY A 152 5.13 14.87 -1.74
CA GLY A 152 5.08 13.71 -2.60
C GLY A 152 5.19 12.43 -1.77
N VAL A 153 4.25 11.52 -1.91
CA VAL A 153 4.24 10.23 -1.22
C VAL A 153 4.33 9.13 -2.26
N VAL A 154 5.31 8.26 -2.12
CA VAL A 154 5.47 7.06 -2.97
C VAL A 154 5.62 5.83 -2.11
N LEU A 155 4.82 4.82 -2.37
CA LEU A 155 4.98 3.49 -1.78
C LEU A 155 5.81 2.63 -2.74
N ALA A 156 6.89 2.06 -2.26
CA ALA A 156 7.78 1.20 -3.03
C ALA A 156 7.90 -0.19 -2.43
N ASN A 157 8.09 -1.21 -3.26
CA ASN A 157 8.45 -2.54 -2.79
C ASN A 157 9.94 -2.60 -2.36
N PRO A 158 10.45 -3.74 -1.85
CA PRO A 158 11.84 -3.85 -1.41
C PRO A 158 12.86 -3.68 -2.53
N ARG A 159 12.44 -3.90 -3.77
CA ARG A 159 13.25 -3.74 -4.97
C ARG A 159 13.20 -2.31 -5.53
N GLY A 160 12.56 -1.38 -4.82
CA GLY A 160 12.41 0.02 -5.25
C GLY A 160 11.42 0.22 -6.40
N GLN A 161 10.51 -0.71 -6.65
CA GLN A 161 9.44 -0.54 -7.65
C GLN A 161 8.24 0.16 -7.04
N VAL A 162 7.69 1.15 -7.74
CA VAL A 162 6.54 1.93 -7.31
C VAL A 162 5.29 1.06 -7.25
N LEU A 163 4.65 1.00 -6.08
CA LEU A 163 3.35 0.39 -5.88
C LEU A 163 2.23 1.43 -5.99
N LEU A 164 2.40 2.58 -5.32
CA LEU A 164 1.44 3.69 -5.30
C LEU A 164 2.19 5.02 -5.25
N TYR A 165 1.60 6.07 -5.80
CA TYR A 165 2.13 7.43 -5.68
C TYR A 165 0.99 8.45 -5.69
N ASN A 166 1.20 9.62 -5.05
CA ASN A 166 0.25 10.74 -5.10
C ASN A 166 0.60 11.73 -6.21
N LEU A 167 -0.32 12.67 -6.51
CA LEU A 167 -0.12 13.65 -7.58
C LEU A 167 1.15 14.50 -7.35
N ALA A 168 1.39 14.94 -6.11
CA ALA A 168 2.57 15.71 -5.74
C ALA A 168 3.88 14.97 -6.07
N ALA A 169 3.97 13.65 -5.84
CA ALA A 169 5.14 12.87 -6.21
C ALA A 169 5.38 12.85 -7.73
N ARG A 170 4.30 12.79 -8.53
CA ARG A 170 4.38 12.87 -10.01
C ARG A 170 4.82 14.25 -10.48
N GLU A 171 4.41 15.31 -9.79
CA GLU A 171 4.85 16.67 -10.09
C GLU A 171 6.34 16.89 -9.79
N LEU A 172 6.88 16.26 -8.75
CA LEU A 172 8.29 16.37 -8.36
C LEU A 172 9.22 15.49 -9.22
N LEU A 173 8.83 14.24 -9.49
CA LEU A 173 9.66 13.26 -10.22
C LEU A 173 9.37 13.20 -11.74
N GLY A 174 8.32 13.87 -12.22
CA GLY A 174 7.97 13.95 -13.64
C GLY A 174 7.35 12.67 -14.23
N GLU A 175 7.27 12.60 -15.57
CA GLU A 175 6.58 11.52 -16.30
C GLU A 175 7.27 10.16 -16.24
N GLY A 176 8.50 10.12 -15.72
CA GLY A 176 9.21 8.88 -15.45
C GLY A 176 8.55 8.04 -14.35
N LEU A 177 7.77 8.66 -13.46
CA LEU A 177 7.12 7.99 -12.33
C LEU A 177 5.86 7.24 -12.77
N GLY A 178 5.80 5.94 -12.48
CA GLY A 178 4.63 5.11 -12.80
C GLY A 178 4.62 3.84 -11.98
N VAL A 179 3.43 3.30 -11.73
CA VAL A 179 3.26 2.01 -11.02
C VAL A 179 4.02 0.92 -11.76
N GLY A 180 4.79 0.12 -11.03
CA GLY A 180 5.64 -0.95 -11.57
C GLY A 180 7.01 -0.49 -12.10
N LYS A 181 7.24 0.82 -12.28
CA LYS A 181 8.56 1.34 -12.65
C LYS A 181 9.49 1.40 -11.44
N SER A 182 10.79 1.33 -11.68
CA SER A 182 11.81 1.45 -10.63
C SER A 182 12.06 2.92 -10.30
N LEU A 183 11.98 3.27 -9.01
CA LEU A 183 12.38 4.59 -8.49
C LEU A 183 13.87 4.85 -8.63
N LEU A 184 14.67 3.78 -8.63
CA LEU A 184 16.14 3.81 -8.75
C LEU A 184 16.66 4.25 -10.12
N GLY A 185 15.76 4.49 -11.08
CA GLY A 185 16.10 5.12 -12.36
C GLY A 185 15.93 6.64 -12.35
N LEU A 186 15.27 7.19 -11.33
CA LEU A 186 15.01 8.63 -11.15
C LEU A 186 15.73 9.22 -9.94
N LEU A 187 16.19 8.37 -9.04
CA LEU A 187 16.89 8.70 -7.80
C LEU A 187 18.17 7.88 -7.74
N ASP A 188 19.20 8.43 -7.10
CA ASP A 188 20.48 7.73 -6.93
C ASP A 188 20.29 6.42 -6.14
N ARG A 189 20.90 5.34 -6.66
CA ARG A 189 20.90 4.02 -6.04
C ARG A 189 21.65 3.99 -4.72
N GLY A 190 22.80 4.67 -4.64
CA GLY A 190 23.56 4.80 -3.41
C GLY A 190 22.71 5.45 -2.33
N LEU A 191 22.10 6.58 -2.65
CA LEU A 191 21.24 7.31 -1.70
C LEU A 191 20.05 6.49 -1.22
N TRP A 192 19.38 5.76 -2.12
CA TRP A 192 18.25 4.91 -1.74
C TRP A 192 18.61 3.91 -0.64
N VAL A 193 19.72 3.20 -0.80
CA VAL A 193 20.08 2.16 0.17
C VAL A 193 20.56 2.78 1.49
N HIS A 194 21.18 3.95 1.45
CA HIS A 194 21.51 4.69 2.68
C HIS A 194 20.26 5.20 3.40
N ALA A 195 19.27 5.71 2.67
CA ALA A 195 18.01 6.18 3.24
C ALA A 195 17.21 5.06 3.92
N LEU A 196 17.29 3.83 3.39
CA LEU A 196 16.69 2.65 4.03
C LEU A 196 17.27 2.34 5.42
N ASN A 197 18.57 2.55 5.61
CA ASN A 197 19.25 2.28 6.88
C ASN A 197 19.07 3.39 7.91
N LEU A 198 18.65 4.59 7.49
CA LEU A 198 18.47 5.77 8.34
C LEU A 198 17.06 6.36 8.17
N PRO A 199 16.01 5.68 8.66
CA PRO A 199 14.63 6.03 8.35
C PRO A 199 14.14 7.37 8.94
N LYS A 200 14.91 7.93 9.89
CA LYS A 200 14.64 9.24 10.50
C LYS A 200 15.40 10.39 9.82
N ALA A 201 16.37 10.09 8.96
CA ALA A 201 17.20 11.09 8.32
C ALA A 201 16.54 11.60 7.03
N ARG A 202 16.75 12.88 6.74
CA ARG A 202 16.37 13.51 5.48
C ARG A 202 17.63 13.69 4.65
N PHE A 203 17.56 13.24 3.41
CA PHE A 203 18.65 13.33 2.46
C PHE A 203 18.29 14.32 1.36
N LEU A 204 19.25 15.13 0.94
CA LEU A 204 19.08 16.00 -0.22
C LEU A 204 19.57 15.26 -1.46
N THR A 205 18.78 15.28 -2.54
CA THR A 205 19.11 14.61 -3.80
C THR A 205 18.72 15.45 -5.00
N GLN A 206 19.35 15.17 -6.15
CA GLN A 206 18.94 15.76 -7.43
C GLN A 206 17.81 14.95 -8.06
N GLY A 207 16.66 15.60 -8.23
CA GLY A 207 15.56 15.08 -9.03
C GLY A 207 15.53 15.67 -10.45
N PRO A 208 14.73 15.10 -11.36
CA PRO A 208 14.62 15.57 -12.74
C PRO A 208 14.08 17.00 -12.90
N ARG A 209 13.54 17.60 -11.84
CA ARG A 209 13.01 18.97 -11.83
C ARG A 209 13.71 19.90 -10.81
N GLY A 210 14.79 19.45 -10.18
CA GLY A 210 15.55 20.22 -9.18
C GLY A 210 15.84 19.43 -7.90
N ALA A 211 16.37 20.11 -6.89
CA ALA A 211 16.71 19.50 -5.60
C ALA A 211 15.46 19.05 -4.83
N LEU A 212 15.52 17.85 -4.24
CA LEU A 212 14.43 17.22 -3.50
C LEU A 212 14.94 16.74 -2.14
N TRP A 213 14.12 16.90 -1.11
CA TRP A 213 14.28 16.21 0.16
C TRP A 213 13.66 14.82 0.06
N LEU A 214 14.47 13.80 0.33
CA LEU A 214 14.11 12.40 0.36
C LEU A 214 14.12 11.89 1.80
N GLN A 215 13.02 11.29 2.23
CA GLN A 215 12.96 10.53 3.48
C GLN A 215 12.30 9.18 3.21
N VAL A 216 12.92 8.09 3.66
CA VAL A 216 12.42 6.73 3.46
C VAL A 216 12.05 6.12 4.80
N VAL A 217 10.80 5.69 4.96
CA VAL A 217 10.27 5.09 6.18
C VAL A 217 9.84 3.65 5.87
N PRO A 218 10.41 2.63 6.53
CA PRO A 218 9.96 1.25 6.37
C PRO A 218 8.57 1.08 6.99
N LEU A 219 7.69 0.36 6.31
CA LEU A 219 6.38 0.00 6.84
C LEU A 219 6.45 -1.33 7.58
N GLU A 220 5.89 -1.38 8.78
CA GLU A 220 5.79 -2.62 9.57
C GLU A 220 4.70 -3.52 8.98
N GLY A 221 5.03 -4.75 8.61
CA GLY A 221 4.07 -5.80 8.23
C GLY A 221 4.15 -6.26 6.77
N GLU A 222 4.26 -5.34 5.81
CA GLU A 222 4.56 -5.67 4.41
C GLU A 222 5.93 -5.09 4.08
N LYS A 223 6.84 -5.91 3.54
CA LYS A 223 8.19 -5.49 3.15
C LYS A 223 8.07 -4.38 2.09
N GLY A 224 7.92 -3.13 2.51
CA GLY A 224 7.56 -2.01 1.66
C GLY A 224 8.05 -0.73 2.32
N HIS A 225 8.37 0.25 1.49
CA HIS A 225 9.01 1.48 1.90
C HIS A 225 8.13 2.65 1.50
N LEU A 226 7.81 3.50 2.48
CA LEU A 226 7.15 4.77 2.24
C LEU A 226 8.22 5.83 1.98
N VAL A 227 8.18 6.44 0.81
CA VAL A 227 9.10 7.47 0.37
C VAL A 227 8.36 8.79 0.42
N LEU A 228 8.83 9.68 1.28
CA LEU A 228 8.37 11.05 1.37
C LEU A 228 9.35 11.92 0.57
N LEU A 229 8.79 12.67 -0.36
CA LEU A 229 9.47 13.59 -1.25
C LEU A 229 8.92 14.98 -0.94
N GLU A 230 9.80 15.90 -0.62
CA GLU A 230 9.44 17.30 -0.53
C GLU A 230 10.32 18.04 -1.53
N GLY A 231 9.72 18.91 -2.34
CA GLY A 231 10.54 19.85 -3.10
C GLY A 231 11.43 20.56 -2.10
N ALA A 232 12.75 20.63 -2.35
CA ALA A 232 13.58 21.54 -1.58
C ALA A 232 13.12 22.94 -1.98
N LYS A 233 12.09 23.43 -1.29
CA LYS A 233 11.61 24.79 -1.49
C LYS A 233 12.82 25.64 -1.26
N GLU A 234 13.19 26.36 -2.29
CA GLU A 234 13.95 27.57 -2.17
C GLU A 234 13.05 28.58 -1.46
N GLU A 235 12.78 28.35 -0.17
CA GLU A 235 12.29 29.37 0.76
C GLU A 235 13.42 30.41 0.86
N GLY A 236 13.52 31.22 -0.19
CA GLY A 236 14.68 32.06 -0.46
C GLY A 236 15.02 32.31 -1.93
N ALA A 237 14.43 31.70 -2.96
CA ALA A 237 14.80 32.08 -4.35
C ALA A 237 14.00 33.28 -4.89
N LEU A 238 12.70 33.36 -4.60
CA LEU A 238 11.90 34.54 -4.89
C LEU A 238 12.32 35.71 -3.99
N ASP A 239 12.51 35.45 -2.69
CA ASP A 239 13.06 36.43 -1.76
C ASP A 239 14.53 36.72 -2.06
N GLY A 240 15.35 35.76 -2.46
CA GLY A 240 16.78 35.96 -2.76
C GLY A 240 17.01 36.83 -3.98
N ARG A 241 16.25 36.65 -5.07
CA ARG A 241 16.31 37.55 -6.23
C ARG A 241 15.79 38.96 -5.91
N LEU A 242 14.75 39.08 -5.09
CA LEU A 242 14.24 40.38 -4.62
C LEU A 242 15.22 41.05 -3.66
N LEU A 243 15.79 40.31 -2.72
CA LEU A 243 16.79 40.76 -1.74
C LEU A 243 18.10 41.13 -2.46
N HIS A 244 18.52 40.40 -3.49
CA HIS A 244 19.66 40.73 -4.34
C HIS A 244 19.39 42.02 -5.12
N ARG A 245 18.22 42.13 -5.78
CA ARG A 245 17.84 43.36 -6.49
C ARG A 245 17.72 44.55 -5.54
N LEU A 246 17.20 44.36 -4.32
CA LEU A 246 17.14 45.39 -3.29
C LEU A 246 18.53 45.78 -2.80
N ARG A 247 19.43 44.82 -2.57
CA ARG A 247 20.84 45.06 -2.24
C ARG A 247 21.55 45.84 -3.34
N ASP A 248 21.41 45.45 -4.60
CA ASP A 248 22.01 46.15 -5.75
C ASP A 248 21.51 47.59 -5.86
N LYS A 249 20.19 47.80 -5.69
CA LYS A 249 19.59 49.14 -5.72
C LYS A 249 20.02 49.99 -4.52
N LEU A 250 20.15 49.40 -3.33
CA LEU A 250 20.69 50.06 -2.13
C LEU A 250 22.17 50.41 -2.27
N ALA A 251 22.97 49.52 -2.86
CA ALA A 251 24.38 49.78 -3.16
C ALA A 251 24.53 50.93 -4.17
N GLY A 252 23.71 50.96 -5.23
CA GLY A 252 23.67 52.08 -6.17
C GLY A 252 23.23 53.40 -5.53
N LEU A 253 22.24 53.37 -4.64
CA LEU A 253 21.81 54.53 -3.85
C LEU A 253 22.93 55.03 -2.91
N LYS A 254 23.64 54.13 -2.24
CA LYS A 254 24.78 54.46 -1.38
C LYS A 254 25.91 55.12 -2.19
N ALA A 255 26.23 54.59 -3.38
CA ALA A 255 27.23 55.17 -4.27
C ALA A 255 26.83 56.57 -4.75
N LEU A 256 25.57 56.79 -5.14
CA LEU A 256 25.07 58.11 -5.54
C LEU A 256 25.10 59.12 -4.38
N VAL A 257 24.71 58.70 -3.18
CA VAL A 257 24.77 59.55 -1.97
C VAL A 257 26.23 59.90 -1.59
N GLU A 258 27.18 58.97 -1.79
CA GLU A 258 28.61 59.23 -1.57
C GLU A 258 29.20 60.19 -2.61
N VAL A 259 28.89 60.02 -3.90
CA VAL A 259 29.35 60.92 -4.98
C VAL A 259 28.78 62.34 -4.80
N LEU A 260 27.47 62.46 -4.53
CA LEU A 260 26.84 63.76 -4.28
C LEU A 260 27.36 64.42 -2.98
N GLY A 261 27.81 63.63 -2.01
CA GLY A 261 28.45 64.14 -0.79
C GLY A 261 29.81 64.79 -1.01
N LEU A 262 30.51 64.46 -2.11
CA LEU A 262 31.82 65.04 -2.45
C LEU A 262 31.69 66.39 -3.19
N GLU A 263 30.59 66.60 -3.91
CA GLU A 263 30.41 67.79 -4.78
C GLU A 263 29.57 68.91 -4.14
N VAL A 264 28.75 68.60 -3.12
CA VAL A 264 27.76 69.55 -2.59
C VAL A 264 28.25 70.29 -1.33
N GLN A 265 28.42 71.62 -1.45
CA GLN A 265 28.92 72.50 -0.36
C GLN A 265 27.82 73.18 0.47
N SER A 266 26.54 73.04 0.11
CA SER A 266 25.43 73.69 0.81
C SER A 266 25.02 72.94 2.10
N PRO A 267 24.96 73.61 3.27
CA PRO A 267 24.79 72.96 4.58
C PRO A 267 23.43 72.25 4.75
N HIS A 268 22.37 72.71 4.09
CA HIS A 268 21.05 72.07 4.13
C HIS A 268 21.03 70.71 3.39
N LEU A 269 21.65 70.64 2.21
CA LEU A 269 21.76 69.40 1.43
C LEU A 269 22.68 68.37 2.10
N GLN A 270 23.72 68.81 2.83
CA GLN A 270 24.56 67.90 3.61
C GLN A 270 23.81 67.20 4.74
N SER A 271 22.83 67.87 5.37
CA SER A 271 21.98 67.23 6.39
C SER A 271 21.11 66.13 5.78
N LEU A 272 20.50 66.38 4.62
CA LEU A 272 19.65 65.41 3.92
C LEU A 272 20.47 64.20 3.41
N LEU A 273 21.69 64.42 2.91
CA LEU A 273 22.58 63.34 2.48
C LEU A 273 23.04 62.46 3.66
N ARG A 274 23.26 63.05 4.86
CA ARG A 274 23.56 62.26 6.07
C ARG A 274 22.39 61.39 6.49
N THR A 275 21.17 61.92 6.46
CA THR A 275 19.97 61.13 6.78
C THR A 275 19.76 60.01 5.75
N ALA A 276 19.88 60.31 4.45
CA ALA A 276 19.77 59.30 3.39
C ALA A 276 20.83 58.19 3.53
N ARG A 277 22.07 58.55 3.90
CA ARG A 277 23.13 57.57 4.19
C ARG A 277 22.78 56.70 5.39
N ALA A 278 22.36 57.30 6.50
CA ALA A 278 21.98 56.56 7.71
C ALA A 278 20.82 55.58 7.44
N THR A 279 19.79 56.02 6.72
CA THR A 279 18.64 55.18 6.35
C THR A 279 19.04 54.05 5.38
N ALA A 280 19.94 54.31 4.43
CA ALA A 280 20.45 53.26 3.55
C ALA A 280 21.27 52.20 4.32
N GLU A 281 22.05 52.64 5.32
CA GLU A 281 22.82 51.75 6.20
C GLU A 281 21.90 50.89 7.07
N GLU A 282 20.85 51.47 7.67
CA GLU A 282 19.85 50.76 8.48
C GLU A 282 19.07 49.72 7.66
N LEU A 283 18.62 50.08 6.45
CA LEU A 283 17.91 49.15 5.56
C LEU A 283 18.81 47.99 5.11
N SER A 284 20.11 48.25 4.89
CA SER A 284 21.09 47.21 4.59
C SER A 284 21.27 46.24 5.76
N GLN A 285 21.30 46.75 7.00
CA GLN A 285 21.41 45.93 8.21
C GLN A 285 20.16 45.07 8.46
N LEU A 286 18.96 45.63 8.26
CA LEU A 286 17.69 44.91 8.36
C LEU A 286 17.60 43.77 7.34
N ILE A 287 17.97 44.02 6.08
CA ILE A 287 18.02 43.00 5.03
C ILE A 287 19.06 41.91 5.37
N ALA A 288 20.19 42.27 5.98
CA ALA A 288 21.21 41.30 6.41
C ALA A 288 20.74 40.39 7.57
N SER A 289 19.77 40.85 8.38
CA SER A 289 19.22 40.09 9.52
C SER A 289 18.18 39.02 9.13
N TRP A 290 17.61 39.09 7.93
CA TRP A 290 16.69 38.07 7.39
C TRP A 290 17.46 36.85 6.81
N LYS A 291 18.24 36.16 7.65
CA LYS A 291 18.91 34.91 7.27
C LYS A 291 17.89 33.74 7.29
N PRO A 292 17.79 32.92 6.24
CA PRO A 292 16.98 31.70 6.27
C PRO A 292 17.55 30.71 7.31
N LYS A 293 16.66 29.90 7.89
CA LYS A 293 17.00 28.90 8.90
C LYS A 293 17.77 27.74 8.25
N ALA A 294 19.07 27.93 8.13
CA ALA A 294 20.09 26.96 7.75
C ALA A 294 19.95 25.64 8.55
N GLN A 295 19.49 24.55 7.93
CA GLN A 295 19.52 23.21 8.51
C GLN A 295 20.57 22.41 7.77
N ALA A 296 21.72 22.20 8.39
CA ALA A 296 22.74 21.30 7.88
C ALA A 296 22.13 19.91 7.69
N ALA A 297 22.26 19.36 6.50
CA ALA A 297 21.74 18.05 6.16
C ALA A 297 22.84 17.15 5.61
N GLU A 298 22.58 15.85 5.64
CA GLU A 298 23.50 14.88 5.06
C GLU A 298 23.21 14.75 3.56
N VAL A 299 24.25 15.01 2.77
CA VAL A 299 24.20 15.00 1.30
C VAL A 299 25.35 14.13 0.82
N LEU A 300 25.14 13.36 -0.26
CA LEU A 300 26.25 12.64 -0.88
C LEU A 300 27.22 13.63 -1.52
N ALA A 301 28.53 13.36 -1.47
CA ALA A 301 29.55 14.25 -2.02
C ALA A 301 29.36 14.55 -3.52
N GLU A 302 28.93 13.56 -4.30
CA GLU A 302 28.66 13.69 -5.74
C GLU A 302 27.40 14.53 -6.04
N ASP A 303 26.35 14.34 -5.23
CA ASP A 303 25.14 15.16 -5.29
C ASP A 303 25.44 16.59 -4.86
N LEU A 304 26.25 16.78 -3.82
CA LEU A 304 26.65 18.10 -3.32
C LEU A 304 27.39 18.89 -4.40
N LEU A 305 28.39 18.30 -5.06
CA LEU A 305 29.10 18.96 -6.15
C LEU A 305 28.18 19.33 -7.32
N SER A 306 27.31 18.40 -7.72
CA SER A 306 26.33 18.63 -8.79
C SER A 306 25.37 19.77 -8.43
N LEU A 307 24.91 19.82 -7.17
CA LEU A 307 24.02 20.86 -6.66
C LEU A 307 24.70 22.23 -6.62
N LEU A 308 25.94 22.29 -6.16
CA LEU A 308 26.72 23.54 -6.13
C LEU A 308 26.98 24.05 -7.55
N ALA A 309 27.41 23.19 -8.48
CA ALA A 309 27.66 23.58 -9.86
C ALA A 309 26.42 24.17 -10.55
N GLN A 310 25.27 23.50 -10.41
CA GLN A 310 24.01 23.98 -10.99
C GLN A 310 23.50 25.27 -10.32
N THR A 311 23.71 25.42 -9.01
CA THR A 311 23.34 26.66 -8.31
C THR A 311 24.21 27.83 -8.75
N LEU A 312 25.51 27.60 -8.95
CA LEU A 312 26.45 28.61 -9.47
C LEU A 312 26.11 29.02 -10.91
N GLU A 313 25.76 28.07 -11.77
CA GLU A 313 25.27 28.34 -13.12
C GLU A 313 24.03 29.23 -13.09
N ARG A 314 23.11 28.97 -12.16
CA ARG A 314 21.88 29.74 -12.06
C ARG A 314 22.05 31.14 -11.45
N GLU A 315 22.90 31.27 -10.43
CA GLU A 315 23.05 32.52 -9.67
C GLU A 315 24.09 33.46 -10.28
N VAL A 316 25.17 32.92 -10.81
CA VAL A 316 26.31 33.69 -11.35
C VAL A 316 26.43 33.54 -12.87
N GLY A 317 25.80 32.53 -13.48
CA GLY A 317 25.87 32.31 -14.93
C GLY A 317 27.13 31.54 -15.37
N ILE A 318 27.88 30.99 -14.43
CA ILE A 318 29.13 30.23 -14.69
C ILE A 318 28.82 28.74 -14.57
N THR A 319 29.26 27.94 -15.54
CA THR A 319 29.19 26.47 -15.45
C THR A 319 30.54 25.94 -14.97
N PRO A 320 30.77 25.80 -13.65
CA PRO A 320 32.06 25.32 -13.18
C PRO A 320 32.29 23.87 -13.61
N GLY A 321 33.49 23.56 -14.09
CA GLY A 321 33.91 22.18 -14.22
C GLY A 321 34.04 21.56 -12.84
N PHE A 322 33.67 20.28 -12.67
CA PHE A 322 33.88 19.59 -11.40
C PHE A 322 34.47 18.19 -11.58
N SER A 323 35.25 17.77 -10.59
CA SER A 323 35.84 16.43 -10.50
C SER A 323 35.77 15.94 -9.05
N LEU A 324 35.46 14.67 -8.88
CA LEU A 324 35.44 14.01 -7.56
C LEU A 324 36.37 12.80 -7.61
N GLU A 325 37.31 12.73 -6.68
CA GLU A 325 38.20 11.57 -6.54
C GLU A 325 37.39 10.29 -6.23
N GLU A 326 37.87 9.13 -6.72
CA GLU A 326 37.24 7.82 -6.48
C GLU A 326 37.01 7.54 -5.00
N GLU A 327 37.95 7.95 -4.14
CA GLU A 327 37.91 7.74 -2.69
C GLU A 327 36.91 8.66 -1.96
N ALA A 328 36.48 9.74 -2.63
CA ALA A 328 35.50 10.69 -2.14
C ALA A 328 34.06 10.38 -2.60
N LYS A 329 33.89 9.46 -3.57
CA LYS A 329 32.59 8.96 -4.00
C LYS A 329 31.92 8.18 -2.86
N GLY A 330 30.61 8.37 -2.70
CA GLY A 330 29.83 7.70 -1.64
C GLY A 330 30.12 8.21 -0.21
N LEU A 331 30.77 9.37 -0.05
CA LEU A 331 30.86 10.03 1.25
C LEU A 331 29.56 10.79 1.56
N LEU A 332 29.07 10.67 2.79
CA LEU A 332 27.98 11.50 3.32
C LEU A 332 28.57 12.72 4.01
N VAL A 333 28.31 13.89 3.43
CA VAL A 333 28.80 15.19 3.88
C VAL A 333 27.71 15.90 4.65
N LEU A 334 28.03 16.37 5.85
CA LEU A 334 27.14 17.27 6.58
C LEU A 334 27.37 18.69 6.07
N ALA A 335 26.39 19.25 5.38
CA ALA A 335 26.55 20.54 4.72
C ALA A 335 25.24 21.33 4.73
N ASP A 336 25.35 22.66 4.89
CA ASP A 336 24.28 23.57 4.50
C ASP A 336 24.48 23.99 3.05
N THR A 337 23.84 23.27 2.13
CA THR A 337 23.99 23.49 0.70
C THR A 337 23.62 24.91 0.28
N TYR A 338 22.65 25.54 0.93
CA TYR A 338 22.22 26.90 0.57
C TYR A 338 23.26 27.95 0.96
N VAL A 339 23.74 27.91 2.22
CA VAL A 339 24.74 28.90 2.67
C VAL A 339 26.09 28.67 1.97
N LEU A 340 26.46 27.41 1.72
CA LEU A 340 27.66 27.08 0.94
C LEU A 340 27.55 27.57 -0.51
N ALA A 341 26.45 27.27 -1.21
CA ALA A 341 26.25 27.71 -2.59
C ALA A 341 26.28 29.23 -2.71
N ARG A 342 25.60 29.94 -1.80
CA ARG A 342 25.56 31.40 -1.78
C ARG A 342 26.92 32.01 -1.45
N GLY A 343 27.65 31.42 -0.50
CA GLY A 343 29.00 31.85 -0.18
C GLY A 343 29.96 31.64 -1.35
N LEU A 344 29.82 30.54 -2.09
CA LEU A 344 30.61 30.29 -3.30
C LEU A 344 30.23 31.25 -4.42
N ALA A 345 28.94 31.54 -4.60
CA ALA A 345 28.47 32.50 -5.57
C ALA A 345 29.02 33.92 -5.29
N GLU A 346 29.07 34.32 -4.03
CA GLU A 346 29.69 35.59 -3.61
C GLU A 346 31.19 35.62 -3.91
N ALA A 347 31.90 34.51 -3.71
CA ALA A 347 33.31 34.40 -4.07
C ALA A 347 33.56 34.45 -5.60
N LEU A 348 32.54 34.17 -6.41
CA LEU A 348 32.63 33.98 -7.86
C LEU A 348 32.02 35.11 -8.71
N GLN A 349 31.49 36.19 -8.10
CA GLN A 349 30.76 37.25 -8.82
C GLN A 349 31.54 37.95 -9.95
N GLU A 350 32.87 37.94 -9.92
CA GLU A 350 33.73 38.60 -10.92
C GLU A 350 34.61 37.62 -11.71
N VAL A 351 34.30 36.33 -11.72
CA VAL A 351 35.15 35.28 -12.33
C VAL A 351 34.44 34.63 -13.51
N GLU A 352 35.14 34.38 -14.62
CA GLU A 352 34.54 33.75 -15.80
C GLU A 352 34.63 32.21 -15.79
N GLU A 353 35.69 31.65 -15.19
CA GLU A 353 35.92 30.20 -15.12
C GLU A 353 36.34 29.74 -13.72
N ALA A 354 35.70 28.68 -13.23
CA ALA A 354 36.00 28.06 -11.95
C ALA A 354 35.97 26.53 -12.04
N PHE A 355 36.81 25.87 -11.26
CA PHE A 355 36.88 24.42 -11.19
C PHE A 355 36.71 23.94 -9.75
N LEU A 356 35.79 23.00 -9.52
CA LEU A 356 35.50 22.39 -8.22
C LEU A 356 36.08 20.97 -8.16
N GLU A 357 37.05 20.76 -7.29
CA GLU A 357 37.65 19.45 -7.04
C GLU A 357 37.26 18.97 -5.64
N GLY A 358 36.74 17.75 -5.52
CA GLY A 358 36.46 17.13 -4.23
C GLY A 358 37.35 15.92 -3.98
N ARG A 359 38.09 15.97 -2.87
CA ARG A 359 38.95 14.87 -2.40
C ARG A 359 38.61 14.47 -0.98
N ARG A 360 38.98 13.26 -0.60
CA ARG A 360 38.81 12.77 0.77
C ARG A 360 40.04 13.11 1.61
N GLU A 361 39.84 13.67 2.79
CA GLU A 361 40.91 13.99 3.72
C GLU A 361 40.45 13.71 5.16
N ASP A 362 40.97 12.64 5.78
CA ASP A 362 40.82 12.32 7.21
C ASP A 362 39.41 12.49 7.83
N GLY A 363 38.35 12.00 7.15
CA GLY A 363 36.96 12.13 7.64
C GLY A 363 36.29 13.46 7.31
N PHE A 364 36.87 14.18 6.35
CA PHE A 364 36.33 15.37 5.72
C PHE A 364 36.31 15.17 4.21
N LEU A 365 35.34 15.83 3.57
CA LEU A 365 35.40 16.14 2.15
C LEU A 365 36.13 17.46 2.02
N HIS A 366 37.30 17.42 1.39
CA HIS A 366 38.06 18.61 1.03
C HIS A 366 37.64 19.05 -0.37
N LEU A 367 36.84 20.11 -0.42
CA LEU A 367 36.45 20.80 -1.64
C LEU A 367 37.46 21.91 -1.92
N THR A 368 38.12 21.83 -3.07
CA THR A 368 39.03 22.86 -3.57
C THR A 368 38.41 23.53 -4.79
N LEU A 369 38.10 24.81 -4.66
CA LEU A 369 37.70 25.67 -5.77
C LEU A 369 38.96 26.35 -6.33
N THR A 370 39.27 26.12 -7.59
CA THR A 370 40.39 26.78 -8.30
C THR A 370 39.86 27.77 -9.32
N LEU A 371 40.38 29.00 -9.28
CA LEU A 371 40.08 30.06 -10.26
C LEU A 371 41.27 30.23 -11.22
N GLN A 372 41.00 30.47 -12.50
CA GLN A 372 42.08 30.67 -13.49
C GLN A 372 42.71 32.08 -13.46
N GLU A 373 42.03 33.10 -12.93
CA GLU A 373 42.55 34.48 -12.89
C GLU A 373 43.07 34.88 -11.50
N GLY A 374 44.35 35.27 -11.44
CA GLY A 374 45.15 35.47 -10.23
C GLY A 374 44.80 36.68 -9.37
N ARG A 375 43.54 36.87 -8.97
CA ARG A 375 43.18 37.72 -7.84
C ARG A 375 43.10 36.88 -6.56
N GLY A 376 43.73 37.37 -5.49
CA GLY A 376 43.63 36.76 -4.17
C GLY A 376 42.17 36.67 -3.72
N ILE A 377 41.66 35.47 -3.51
CA ILE A 377 40.28 35.25 -3.05
C ILE A 377 40.18 35.76 -1.62
N ARG A 378 39.30 36.74 -1.38
CA ARG A 378 38.85 37.03 -0.01
C ARG A 378 37.79 36.01 0.35
N LEU A 379 38.05 35.24 1.42
CA LEU A 379 37.08 34.29 1.96
C LEU A 379 35.81 35.06 2.38
N PRO A 380 34.63 34.77 1.78
CA PRO A 380 33.40 35.39 2.21
C PRO A 380 33.05 34.94 3.64
N PRO A 381 32.66 35.85 4.55
CA PRO A 381 32.36 35.51 5.94
C PRO A 381 31.20 34.52 6.08
N LEU A 382 30.28 34.49 5.11
CA LEU A 382 29.19 33.52 5.06
C LEU A 382 29.67 32.08 4.86
N LEU A 383 30.78 31.91 4.13
CA LEU A 383 31.31 30.61 3.76
C LEU A 383 32.11 30.00 4.93
N GLU A 384 32.84 30.84 5.66
CA GLU A 384 33.47 30.47 6.94
C GLU A 384 32.41 30.07 7.99
N GLU A 385 31.33 30.84 8.10
CA GLU A 385 30.22 30.54 9.01
C GLU A 385 29.50 29.23 8.63
N ALA A 386 29.34 28.93 7.35
CA ALA A 386 28.69 27.71 6.85
C ALA A 386 29.51 26.45 7.15
N ALA A 387 30.82 26.50 6.86
CA ALA A 387 31.73 25.40 7.16
C ALA A 387 31.82 25.19 8.67
N GLY A 388 32.00 26.26 9.46
CA GLY A 388 32.09 26.20 10.92
C GLY A 388 30.85 25.62 11.59
N ARG A 389 29.64 25.99 11.14
CA ARG A 389 28.37 25.45 11.67
C ARG A 389 28.21 23.96 11.44
N SER A 390 28.76 23.46 10.34
CA SER A 390 28.71 22.04 10.01
C SER A 390 29.80 21.25 10.75
N GLY A 391 30.74 21.91 11.44
CA GLY A 391 31.90 21.29 12.09
C GLY A 391 33.14 21.20 11.21
N GLY A 392 33.17 21.96 10.11
CA GLY A 392 34.27 22.07 9.16
C GLY A 392 35.00 23.42 9.22
N SER A 393 35.86 23.68 8.24
CA SER A 393 36.61 24.94 8.13
C SER A 393 36.74 25.38 6.67
N ALA A 394 36.93 26.68 6.46
CA ALA A 394 37.16 27.24 5.13
C ALA A 394 38.30 28.24 5.17
N TRP A 395 39.16 28.24 4.15
CA TRP A 395 40.23 29.23 4.01
C TRP A 395 40.55 29.48 2.54
N GLY A 396 41.09 30.66 2.24
CA GLY A 396 41.54 31.04 0.90
C GLY A 396 43.07 31.09 0.83
N GLU A 397 43.64 30.55 -0.24
CA GLU A 397 45.07 30.61 -0.54
C GLU A 397 45.26 31.06 -2.00
N ALA A 398 45.76 32.28 -2.21
CA ALA A 398 45.97 32.87 -3.53
C ALA A 398 44.73 32.74 -4.46
N SER A 399 44.78 31.87 -5.47
CA SER A 399 43.71 31.60 -6.44
C SER A 399 42.90 30.34 -6.14
N ARG A 400 43.05 29.77 -4.94
CA ARG A 400 42.34 28.57 -4.47
C ARG A 400 41.56 28.86 -3.20
N LEU A 401 40.38 28.27 -3.11
CA LEU A 401 39.56 28.28 -1.90
C LEU A 401 39.35 26.85 -1.45
N HIS A 402 39.66 26.60 -0.19
CA HIS A 402 39.60 25.28 0.43
C HIS A 402 38.46 25.24 1.44
N LEU A 403 37.66 24.20 1.34
CA LEU A 403 36.49 23.91 2.17
C LEU A 403 36.63 22.49 2.72
N LEU A 404 36.82 22.37 4.03
CA LEU A 404 36.73 21.09 4.73
C LEU A 404 35.33 20.95 5.29
N LEU A 405 34.60 19.95 4.81
CA LEU A 405 33.26 19.62 5.30
C LEU A 405 33.30 18.24 5.96
N PRO A 406 32.75 18.06 7.17
CA PRO A 406 32.79 16.77 7.83
C PRO A 406 32.04 15.73 7.01
N ALA A 407 32.73 14.64 6.72
CA ALA A 407 32.26 13.59 5.85
C ALA A 407 32.49 12.23 6.50
N ARG A 408 31.44 11.42 6.54
CA ARG A 408 31.56 10.03 6.98
C ARG A 408 31.48 9.12 5.79
N GLU A 409 32.19 7.98 5.87
CA GLU A 409 31.88 6.89 4.95
C GLU A 409 30.40 6.58 5.08
N ALA A 410 29.70 6.57 3.96
CA ALA A 410 28.38 5.99 3.98
C ALA A 410 28.52 4.54 4.47
N PRO A 411 27.66 4.09 5.41
CA PRO A 411 27.80 2.77 5.99
C PRO A 411 27.85 1.73 4.87
N ARG A 412 28.97 1.00 4.79
CA ARG A 412 29.18 -0.04 3.79
C ARG A 412 28.13 -1.11 4.01
N LEU A 413 27.29 -1.30 3.01
CA LEU A 413 26.29 -2.34 3.02
C LEU A 413 26.99 -3.69 2.96
N PRO A 414 26.55 -4.70 3.73
CA PRO A 414 26.95 -6.06 3.44
C PRO A 414 26.52 -6.36 2.01
N THR A 415 27.48 -6.76 1.18
CA THR A 415 27.22 -7.40 -0.10
C THR A 415 26.26 -8.56 0.18
N GLN A 416 25.01 -8.43 -0.23
CA GLN A 416 24.11 -9.58 -0.27
C GLN A 416 24.63 -10.50 -1.36
N GLU A 417 25.35 -11.55 -0.96
CA GLU A 417 25.62 -12.72 -1.80
C GLU A 417 24.32 -13.46 -2.14
#